data_AF-A0A9D8KJX5-F1
#
_entry.id   AF-A0A9D8KJX5-F1
#
_cell.length_a   1.000
_cell.length_b   1.000
_cell.length_c   1.000
_cell.angle_alpha   90.00
_cell.angle_beta   90.00
_cell.angle_gamma   90.00
#
_symmetry.space_group_name_H-M   'P 1'
#
loop_
_entity.id
_entity.type
_entity.pdbx_description
1 polymer ?
#
loop_
_entity_poly.entity_id
_entity_poly.type
_entity_poly.pdbx_seq_one_letter_code
_entity_poly.pdbx_strand_id
1 'polypeptide(L)' 'MNSKYKDKLVGVHAPGNYDHTSVLGQTQEFSKWFWANHEDMEFISAKLGINAKKLNRILTLEQLPDEELLRKMVELCK' A
#
# COMPACT_ATOMS: atom_id res chain seq x y z
N MET A 1 -24.48 -12.09 20.05
CA MET A 1 -23.13 -12.35 19.52
C MET A 1 -22.61 -11.06 18.91
N ASN A 2 -21.47 -10.58 19.40
CA ASN A 2 -20.84 -9.30 19.09
C ASN A 2 -20.19 -9.29 17.70
N SER A 3 -20.44 -8.27 16.88
CA SER A 3 -19.41 -7.54 16.13
C SER A 3 -20.02 -6.35 15.39
N LYS A 4 -20.08 -5.19 16.05
CA LYS A 4 -20.49 -3.89 15.49
C LYS A 4 -19.29 -3.07 14.97
N TYR A 5 -18.19 -3.71 14.55
CA TYR A 5 -16.93 -3.04 14.24
C TYR A 5 -16.34 -3.43 12.87
N LYS A 6 -17.17 -3.50 11.83
CA LYS A 6 -16.67 -3.60 10.44
C LYS A 6 -17.10 -2.44 9.56
N ASP A 7 -17.49 -1.32 10.16
CA ASP A 7 -18.01 -0.15 9.44
C ASP A 7 -17.23 1.12 9.84
N LYS A 8 -15.90 1.07 9.76
CA LYS A 8 -15.07 2.28 9.82
C LYS A 8 -13.63 2.04 9.38
N LEU A 9 -13.40 1.63 8.14
CA LEU A 9 -12.08 1.81 7.54
C LEU A 9 -12.19 2.50 6.20
N VAL A 10 -11.94 3.80 6.32
CA VAL A 10 -11.24 4.72 5.42
C VAL A 10 -11.86 4.96 4.05
N GLY A 11 -12.13 6.25 3.81
CA GLY A 11 -12.78 6.77 2.64
C GLY A 11 -12.23 6.20 1.34
N VAL A 12 -13.18 5.71 0.55
CA VAL A 12 -13.11 5.46 -0.89
C VAL A 12 -12.01 6.31 -1.53
N HIS A 13 -10.88 5.67 -1.85
CA HIS A 13 -9.91 6.25 -2.78
C HIS A 13 -10.60 6.31 -4.14
N ALA A 14 -11.10 7.49 -4.51
CA ALA A 14 -11.73 7.72 -5.80
C ALA A 14 -10.80 7.22 -6.92
N PRO A 15 -11.24 6.28 -7.77
CA PRO A 15 -10.40 5.79 -8.86
C PRO A 15 -10.38 6.86 -9.95
N GLY A 16 -9.44 7.79 -9.84
CA GLY A 16 -8.91 8.42 -11.04
C GLY A 16 -8.36 7.31 -11.93
N ASN A 17 -8.68 7.34 -13.22
CA ASN A 17 -8.04 6.53 -14.25
C ASN A 17 -6.54 6.90 -14.31
N TYR A 18 -5.77 6.48 -13.31
CA TYR A 18 -4.33 6.51 -13.36
C TYR A 18 -3.92 5.30 -14.19
N ASP A 19 -3.31 5.57 -15.33
CA ASP A 19 -2.72 4.54 -16.16
C ASP A 19 -1.80 3.64 -15.30
N HIS A 20 -1.93 2.32 -15.42
CA HIS A 20 -1.20 1.32 -14.64
C HIS A 20 0.34 1.43 -14.77
N THR A 21 0.83 2.30 -15.66
CA THR A 21 2.26 2.63 -15.81
C THR A 21 2.75 3.72 -14.84
N SER A 22 1.87 4.48 -14.19
CA SER A 22 2.28 5.58 -13.31
C SER A 22 2.72 5.10 -11.93
N VAL A 23 3.70 5.80 -11.33
CA VAL A 23 4.20 5.56 -9.96
C VAL A 23 3.05 5.59 -8.94
N LEU A 24 2.13 6.55 -9.08
CA LEU A 24 0.97 6.66 -8.20
C LEU A 24 0.03 5.45 -8.34
N GLY A 25 -0.27 5.03 -9.57
CA GLY A 25 -1.13 3.88 -9.85
C GLY A 25 -0.58 2.59 -9.24
N GLN A 26 0.68 2.28 -9.51
CA GLN A 26 1.35 1.10 -8.94
C GLN A 26 1.44 1.16 -7.40
N THR A 27 1.64 2.35 -6.82
CA THR A 27 1.62 2.53 -5.36
C THR A 27 0.25 2.25 -4.77
N GLN A 28 -0.83 2.67 -5.44
CA GLN A 28 -2.20 2.36 -5.02
C GLN A 28 -2.51 0.87 -5.12
N GLU A 29 -2.05 0.19 -6.18
CA GLU A 29 -2.21 -1.26 -6.32
C GLU A 29 -1.49 -2.01 -5.20
N PHE A 30 -0.27 -1.61 -4.88
CA PHE A 30 0.44 -2.14 -3.72
C PHE A 30 -0.32 -1.92 -2.42
N SER A 31 -0.86 -0.71 -2.19
CA SER A 31 -1.63 -0.43 -0.97
C SER A 31 -2.85 -1.35 -0.86
N LYS A 32 -3.60 -1.55 -1.96
CA LYS A 32 -4.72 -2.49 -1.99
C LYS A 32 -4.29 -3.92 -1.69
N TRP A 33 -3.19 -4.38 -2.30
CA TRP A 33 -2.65 -5.72 -2.07
C TRP A 33 -2.22 -5.91 -0.60
N PHE A 34 -1.52 -4.93 -0.02
CA PHE A 34 -1.08 -4.98 1.38
C PHE A 34 -2.26 -5.17 2.34
N TRP A 35 -3.33 -4.38 2.19
CA TRP A 35 -4.51 -4.48 3.04
C TRP A 35 -5.33 -5.75 2.79
N ALA A 36 -5.36 -6.27 1.54
CA ALA A 36 -6.07 -7.49 1.20
C ALA A 36 -5.39 -8.75 1.75
N ASN A 37 -4.06 -8.76 1.82
CA ASN A 37 -3.28 -9.88 2.34
C ASN A 37 -3.12 -9.82 3.87
N HIS A 38 -3.60 -8.76 4.53
CA HIS A 38 -3.45 -8.54 5.97
C HIS A 38 -2.01 -8.68 6.44
N GLU A 39 -1.06 -8.19 5.66
CA GLU A 39 0.36 -8.36 5.96
C GLU A 39 0.82 -7.48 7.11
N ASP A 40 1.83 -7.99 7.81
CA ASP A 40 2.46 -7.27 8.90
C ASP A 40 3.38 -6.14 8.37
N MET A 41 3.22 -4.95 8.96
CA MET A 41 3.96 -3.77 8.53
C MET A 41 5.46 -3.91 8.76
N GLU A 42 5.88 -4.54 9.86
CA GLU A 42 7.30 -4.75 10.15
C GLU A 42 7.90 -5.72 9.15
N PHE A 43 7.20 -6.83 8.87
CA PHE A 43 7.62 -7.83 7.88
C PHE A 43 7.82 -7.22 6.48
N ILE A 44 6.84 -6.45 5.99
CA ILE A 44 6.93 -5.87 4.65
C ILE A 44 7.95 -4.75 4.58
N SER A 45 8.07 -3.93 5.63
CA SER A 45 9.10 -2.90 5.69
C SER A 45 10.51 -3.52 5.64
N ALA A 46 10.74 -4.62 6.36
CA ALA A 46 12.00 -5.36 6.33
C ALA A 46 12.28 -5.96 4.93
N LYS A 47 11.28 -6.53 4.27
CA LYS A 47 11.40 -7.11 2.93
C LYS A 47 11.70 -6.06 1.86
N LEU A 48 11.15 -4.85 2.02
CA LEU A 48 11.43 -3.69 1.17
C LEU A 48 12.73 -2.96 1.54
N GLY A 49 13.35 -3.30 2.68
CA GLY A 49 14.55 -2.61 3.18
C GLY A 49 14.29 -1.17 3.63
N ILE A 50 13.07 -0.85 4.06
CA ILE A 50 12.66 0.48 4.52
C ILE A 50 12.13 0.43 5.96
N ASN A 51 12.00 1.58 6.61
CA ASN A 51 11.37 1.66 7.92
C ASN A 51 9.83 1.57 7.81
N ALA A 52 9.17 0.95 8.79
CA ALA A 52 7.71 0.88 8.91
C ALA A 52 7.02 2.25 8.79
N LYS A 53 7.62 3.32 9.32
CA LYS A 53 7.11 4.69 9.17
C LYS A 53 7.12 5.17 7.71
N LYS A 54 8.18 4.84 6.95
CA LYS A 54 8.26 5.16 5.52
C LYS A 54 7.20 4.37 4.74
N LEU A 55 7.04 3.08 5.05
CA LEU A 55 6.00 2.24 4.47
C LEU A 55 4.60 2.80 4.74
N ASN A 56 4.29 3.18 5.98
CA ASN A 56 2.99 3.76 6.33
C ASN A 56 2.68 5.03 5.53
N ARG A 57 3.66 5.91 5.34
CA ARG A 57 3.50 7.12 4.52
C ARG A 57 3.20 6.81 3.06
N ILE A 58 3.77 5.73 2.53
CA ILE A 58 3.51 5.27 1.16
C ILE A 58 2.10 4.67 1.06
N LEU A 59 1.70 3.84 2.03
CA LEU A 59 0.36 3.24 2.07
C LEU A 59 -0.75 4.28 2.17
N THR A 60 -0.51 5.40 2.88
CA THR A 60 -1.44 6.53 2.99
C THR A 60 -1.26 7.56 1.86
N LEU A 61 -0.39 7.30 0.89
CA LEU A 61 -0.05 8.19 -0.22
C LEU A 61 0.44 9.59 0.22
N GLU A 62 0.93 9.73 1.45
CA GLU A 62 1.62 10.94 1.93
C GLU A 62 2.95 11.12 1.21
N GLN A 63 3.58 10.00 0.83
CA GLN A 63 4.84 9.97 0.10
C GLN A 63 4.78 8.93 -1.01
N LEU A 64 5.29 9.26 -2.19
CA LEU A 64 5.48 8.28 -3.27
C LEU A 64 6.85 7.59 -3.12
N PRO A 65 6.94 6.29 -3.45
CA PRO A 65 8.20 5.57 -3.49
C PRO A 65 9.04 6.01 -4.70
N ASP A 66 10.36 5.94 -4.54
CA ASP A 66 11.31 6.05 -5.65
C ASP A 66 11.19 4.83 -6.59
N GLU A 67 11.68 4.93 -7.84
CA GLU A 67 11.52 3.89 -8.87
C GLU A 67 12.06 2.52 -8.45
N GLU A 68 13.21 2.46 -7.76
CA GLU A 68 13.76 1.20 -7.26
C GLU A 68 12.86 0.56 -6.19
N LEU A 69 12.33 1.39 -5.27
CA LEU A 69 11.43 0.93 -4.22
C LEU A 69 10.10 0.46 -4.83
N LEU A 70 9.55 1.22 -5.77
CA LEU A 70 8.33 0.86 -6.48
C LEU A 70 8.47 -0.49 -7.19
N ARG A 71 9.60 -0.73 -7.86
CA ARG A 71 9.86 -2.01 -8.51
C ARG A 71 9.78 -3.18 -7.52
N LYS A 72 10.42 -3.05 -6.35
CA LYS A 72 10.35 -4.06 -5.28
C LYS A 72 8.91 -4.25 -4.79
N MET A 73 8.16 -3.17 -4.62
CA MET A 73 6.76 -3.22 -4.19
C MET A 73 5.88 -3.97 -5.20
N VAL A 74 6.07 -3.73 -6.50
CA VAL A 74 5.36 -4.44 -7.57
C VAL A 74 5.75 -5.91 -7.62
N GLU A 75 7.03 -6.24 -7.40
CA GLU A 75 7.48 -7.63 -7.30
C GLU A 75 6.87 -8.37 -6.10
N LEU A 76 6.61 -7.69 -4.99
CA LEU A 76 5.90 -8.28 -3.85
C LEU A 76 4.43 -8.57 -4.15
N CYS A 77 3.81 -7.80 -5.04
CA CYS A 77 2.40 -7.98 -5.39
C CYS A 77 2.15 -9.14 -6.37
N LYS A 78 3.20 -9.78 -6.90
CA LYS A 78 3.10 -10.95 -7.78
C LYS A 78 3.06 -12.24 -6.97
#